data_AF-A0A2A2XYJ2-F1
#
_entry.id   AF-A0A2A2XYJ2-F1
#
_cell.length_a   1.000
_cell.length_b   1.000
_cell.length_c   1.000
_cell.angle_alpha   90.00
_cell.angle_beta   90.00
_cell.angle_gamma   90.00
#
_symmetry.space_group_name_H-M   'P 1'
#
loop_
_entity.id
_entity.type
_entity.pdbx_description
1 polymer ?
#
loop_
_entity_poly.entity_id
_entity_poly.type
_entity_poly.pdbx_seq_one_letter_code
_entity_poly.pdbx_strand_id
1 'polypeptide(L)'
;MSDLGSPFWQNVLLYGAAVFMLWEIYAGWRRGLIRSGLHFGAFVASGLIGMLVGQTVGAVVGVVLPGVAFLAALFSGAAAALLVLAVCLFLGAVLFKRTSQQPPGLVRWTFGAGGAVFGLLTGLFILWGAVSIIRTCGALAKSSMAGQKSQDASAANRTFATLKDSLEMGPVGDIVDFIDILPTETYDHLTRLGQLTKNQDAMMRFLDYPGMQEIISHPRMQALLQDPVVVQSAENKNFLVLVQSRTVLNAATDPSLQKLVMALDLEKALDYAMPPKQNSPSPKKIP
;
A
#
# COMPACT_ATOMS: atom_id res chain seq x y z
N MET A 1 18.19 13.02 -4.57
CA MET A 1 17.14 13.00 -5.61
C MET A 1 16.47 14.36 -5.56
N SER A 2 16.33 15.05 -6.69
CA SER A 2 15.69 16.37 -6.72
C SER A 2 14.19 16.22 -6.47
N ASP A 3 13.66 16.87 -5.44
CA ASP A 3 12.23 16.94 -5.17
C ASP A 3 11.53 17.65 -6.33
N LEU A 4 10.63 16.94 -7.02
CA LEU A 4 9.86 17.45 -8.16
C LEU A 4 8.48 18.01 -7.73
N GLY A 5 8.20 18.04 -6.42
CA GLY A 5 6.94 18.52 -5.86
C GLY A 5 6.73 20.01 -6.11
N SER A 6 5.49 20.42 -6.39
CA SER A 6 5.14 21.83 -6.52
C SER A 6 3.96 22.21 -5.61
N PRO A 7 4.03 23.37 -4.91
CA PRO A 7 2.91 23.87 -4.10
C PRO A 7 1.63 24.11 -4.91
N PHE A 8 1.78 24.41 -6.21
CA PHE A 8 0.66 24.55 -7.13
C PHE A 8 -0.11 23.23 -7.27
N TRP A 9 0.59 22.13 -7.56
CA TRP A 9 -0.05 20.81 -7.72
C TRP A 9 -0.65 20.29 -6.41
N GLN A 10 0.01 20.56 -5.29
CA GLN A 10 -0.53 20.25 -3.96
C GLN A 10 -1.88 20.96 -3.72
N ASN A 11 -1.95 22.26 -3.97
CA ASN A 11 -3.20 23.02 -3.79
C ASN A 11 -4.30 22.56 -4.75
N VAL A 12 -3.96 22.29 -6.02
CA VAL A 12 -4.92 21.77 -7.00
C VAL A 12 -5.50 20.43 -6.55
N LEU A 13 -4.67 19.52 -6.04
CA LEU A 13 -5.12 18.23 -5.51
C LEU A 13 -6.00 18.39 -4.27
N LEU A 14 -5.63 19.26 -3.33
CA LEU A 14 -6.40 19.52 -2.11
C LEU A 14 -7.77 20.14 -2.40
N TYR A 15 -7.82 21.22 -3.19
CA TYR A 15 -9.08 21.86 -3.56
C TYR A 15 -9.93 20.93 -4.42
N GLY A 16 -9.32 20.19 -5.34
CA GLY A 16 -10.00 19.17 -6.15
C GLY A 16 -10.64 18.09 -5.26
N ALA A 17 -9.91 17.57 -4.29
CA ALA A 17 -10.41 16.58 -3.33
C ALA A 17 -11.54 17.14 -2.46
N ALA A 18 -11.42 18.39 -1.99
CA ALA A 18 -12.47 19.04 -1.19
C ALA A 18 -13.77 19.22 -1.99
N VAL A 19 -13.67 19.72 -3.23
CA VAL A 19 -14.82 19.88 -4.13
C VAL A 19 -15.45 18.52 -4.45
N PHE A 20 -14.63 17.51 -4.73
CA PHE A 20 -15.08 16.15 -4.99
C PHE A 20 -15.81 15.54 -3.76
N MET A 21 -15.30 15.77 -2.55
CA MET A 21 -15.95 15.32 -1.32
C MET A 21 -17.30 15.99 -1.09
N LEU A 22 -17.37 17.31 -1.26
CA LEU A 22 -18.64 18.04 -1.17
C LEU A 22 -19.64 17.54 -2.20
N TRP A 23 -19.17 17.23 -3.41
CA TRP A 23 -19.99 16.63 -4.46
C TRP A 23 -20.52 15.25 -4.07
N GLU A 24 -19.69 14.34 -3.56
CA GLU A 24 -20.14 13.00 -3.17
C GLU A 24 -21.07 13.02 -1.94
N ILE A 25 -20.83 13.91 -0.97
CA ILE A 25 -21.75 14.15 0.16
C ILE A 25 -23.12 14.57 -0.36
N TYR A 26 -23.13 15.54 -1.28
CA TYR A 26 -24.35 16.04 -1.87
C TYR A 26 -25.06 15.01 -2.77
N ALA A 27 -24.30 14.24 -3.56
CA ALA A 27 -24.83 13.15 -4.36
C ALA A 27 -25.42 12.05 -3.48
N GLY A 28 -24.74 11.68 -2.38
CA GLY A 28 -25.23 10.76 -1.36
C GLY A 28 -26.55 11.21 -0.74
N TRP A 29 -26.65 12.50 -0.37
CA TRP A 29 -27.89 13.11 0.11
C TRP A 29 -29.05 12.96 -0.89
N ARG A 30 -28.79 13.23 -2.19
CA ARG A 30 -29.81 13.08 -3.25
C ARG A 30 -30.20 11.61 -3.49
N ARG A 31 -29.26 10.67 -3.38
CA ARG A 31 -29.49 9.22 -3.57
C ARG A 31 -30.32 8.64 -2.42
N GLY A 32 -30.06 9.07 -1.19
CA GLY A 32 -30.72 8.61 0.04
C GLY A 32 -30.02 7.42 0.70
N LEU A 33 -30.31 7.19 1.98
CA LEU A 33 -29.64 6.21 2.85
C LEU A 33 -29.46 4.83 2.19
N ILE A 34 -30.54 4.17 1.77
CA ILE A 34 -30.49 2.79 1.26
C ILE A 34 -29.70 2.71 -0.04
N ARG A 35 -29.95 3.62 -0.99
CA ARG A 35 -29.26 3.61 -2.29
C ARG A 35 -27.80 4.01 -2.17
N SER A 36 -27.45 4.89 -1.25
CA SER A 36 -26.07 5.27 -0.99
C SER A 36 -25.29 4.16 -0.27
N GLY A 37 -25.93 3.47 0.67
CA GLY A 37 -25.34 2.26 1.29
C GLY A 37 -25.10 1.14 0.28
N LEU A 38 -26.06 0.90 -0.62
CA LEU A 38 -25.89 -0.07 -1.70
C LEU A 38 -24.80 0.36 -2.70
N HIS A 39 -24.68 1.65 -3.00
CA HIS A 39 -23.62 2.17 -3.87
C HIS A 39 -22.24 1.91 -3.26
N PHE A 40 -22.07 2.17 -1.96
CA PHE A 40 -20.84 1.87 -1.23
C PHE A 40 -20.56 0.36 -1.21
N GLY A 41 -21.54 -0.44 -0.81
CA GLY A 41 -21.41 -1.89 -0.76
C GLY A 41 -21.10 -2.52 -2.13
N ALA A 42 -21.75 -2.03 -3.19
CA ALA A 42 -21.47 -2.44 -4.56
C ALA A 42 -20.04 -2.10 -4.99
N PHE A 43 -19.54 -0.92 -4.60
CA PHE A 43 -18.17 -0.51 -4.90
C PHE A 43 -17.16 -1.44 -4.26
N VAL A 44 -17.29 -1.71 -2.95
CA VAL A 44 -16.41 -2.63 -2.22
C VAL A 44 -16.51 -4.06 -2.78
N ALA A 45 -17.72 -4.58 -2.96
CA ALA A 45 -17.95 -5.92 -3.47
C ALA A 45 -17.39 -6.10 -4.89
N SER A 46 -17.59 -5.10 -5.76
CA SER A 46 -17.08 -5.15 -7.14
C SER A 46 -15.55 -5.16 -7.18
N GLY A 47 -14.88 -4.42 -6.30
CA GLY A 47 -13.42 -4.44 -6.16
C GLY A 47 -12.90 -5.82 -5.74
N LEU A 48 -13.52 -6.44 -4.73
CA LEU A 48 -13.16 -7.79 -4.28
C LEU A 48 -13.37 -8.84 -5.38
N ILE A 49 -14.51 -8.79 -6.07
CA ILE A 49 -14.80 -9.70 -7.18
C ILE A 49 -13.82 -9.48 -8.33
N GLY A 50 -13.53 -8.24 -8.69
CA GLY A 50 -12.53 -7.92 -9.71
C GLY A 50 -11.14 -8.45 -9.35
N MET A 51 -10.73 -8.35 -8.09
CA MET A 51 -9.47 -8.89 -7.62
C MET A 51 -9.42 -10.42 -7.73
N LEU A 52 -10.47 -11.12 -7.32
CA LEU A 52 -10.57 -12.58 -7.44
C LEU A 52 -10.55 -13.04 -8.90
N VAL A 53 -11.32 -12.36 -9.78
CA VAL A 53 -11.33 -12.65 -11.22
C VAL A 53 -9.95 -12.39 -11.82
N GLY A 54 -9.32 -11.26 -11.51
CA GLY A 54 -7.98 -10.94 -11.99
C GLY A 54 -6.93 -11.96 -11.54
N GLN A 55 -6.97 -12.41 -10.28
CA GLN A 55 -6.06 -13.43 -9.77
C GLN A 55 -6.24 -14.78 -10.47
N THR A 56 -7.49 -15.21 -10.68
CA THR A 56 -7.77 -16.49 -11.35
C THR A 56 -7.36 -16.46 -12.83
N VAL A 57 -7.71 -15.40 -13.56
CA VAL A 57 -7.32 -15.22 -14.97
C VAL A 57 -5.80 -15.08 -15.09
N GLY A 58 -5.16 -14.32 -14.20
CA GLY A 58 -3.71 -14.17 -14.16
C GLY A 58 -2.98 -15.49 -13.95
N ALA A 59 -3.47 -16.34 -13.03
CA ALA A 59 -2.88 -17.65 -12.79
C ALA A 59 -2.99 -18.55 -14.02
N VAL A 60 -4.15 -18.58 -14.68
CA VAL A 60 -4.37 -19.41 -15.88
C VAL A 60 -3.53 -18.92 -17.06
N VAL A 61 -3.54 -17.61 -17.33
CA VAL A 61 -2.75 -17.02 -18.42
C VAL A 61 -1.25 -17.14 -18.13
N GLY A 62 -0.83 -17.08 -16.86
CA GLY A 62 0.56 -17.24 -16.45
C GLY A 62 1.16 -18.59 -16.78
N VAL A 63 0.35 -19.66 -16.85
CA VAL A 63 0.80 -20.99 -17.27
C VAL A 63 1.15 -21.01 -18.76
N VAL A 64 0.40 -20.26 -19.59
CA VAL A 64 0.52 -20.32 -21.06
C VAL A 64 1.42 -19.22 -21.60
N LEU A 65 1.28 -18.00 -21.09
CA LEU A 65 1.93 -16.78 -21.56
C LEU A 65 2.35 -15.90 -20.36
N PRO A 66 3.45 -16.23 -19.67
CA PRO A 66 3.87 -15.51 -18.45
C PRO A 66 4.12 -14.02 -18.68
N GLY A 67 4.54 -13.61 -19.89
CA GLY A 67 4.83 -12.22 -20.23
C GLY A 67 3.61 -11.29 -20.26
N VAL A 68 2.40 -11.81 -20.43
CA VAL A 68 1.15 -11.01 -20.49
C VAL A 68 0.19 -11.28 -19.33
N ALA A 69 0.54 -12.22 -18.44
CA ALA A 69 -0.31 -12.66 -17.34
C ALA A 69 -0.76 -11.52 -16.42
N PHE A 70 0.16 -10.58 -16.12
CA PHE A 70 -0.15 -9.40 -15.33
C PHE A 70 -1.17 -8.49 -16.02
N LEU A 71 -0.99 -8.20 -17.32
CA LEU A 71 -1.91 -7.35 -18.07
C LEU A 71 -3.27 -8.02 -18.23
N ALA A 72 -3.31 -9.32 -18.51
CA ALA A 72 -4.53 -10.09 -18.60
C ALA A 72 -5.30 -10.09 -17.27
N ALA A 73 -4.62 -10.31 -16.15
CA ALA A 73 -5.20 -10.21 -14.81
C ALA A 73 -5.77 -8.82 -14.52
N LEU A 74 -5.02 -7.76 -14.85
CA LEU A 74 -5.42 -6.38 -14.62
C LEU A 74 -6.67 -6.01 -15.42
N PHE A 75 -6.68 -6.26 -16.73
CA PHE A 75 -7.80 -5.89 -17.59
C PHE A 75 -9.04 -6.74 -17.33
N SER A 76 -8.89 -8.04 -17.13
CA SER A 76 -10.02 -8.92 -16.82
C SER A 76 -10.64 -8.61 -15.46
N GLY A 77 -9.80 -8.37 -14.44
CA GLY A 77 -10.26 -7.97 -13.11
C GLY A 77 -10.96 -6.60 -13.12
N ALA A 78 -10.39 -5.62 -13.83
CA ALA A 78 -11.01 -4.30 -13.97
C ALA A 78 -12.34 -4.37 -14.73
N ALA A 79 -12.41 -5.12 -15.83
CA ALA A 79 -13.64 -5.31 -16.59
C ALA A 79 -14.73 -5.99 -15.75
N ALA A 80 -14.38 -7.03 -15.00
CA ALA A 80 -15.31 -7.72 -14.11
C ALA A 80 -15.82 -6.81 -12.98
N ALA A 81 -14.93 -6.03 -12.35
CA ALA A 81 -15.32 -5.04 -11.33
C ALA A 81 -16.31 -4.02 -11.91
N LEU A 82 -16.01 -3.44 -13.07
CA LEU A 82 -16.87 -2.45 -13.71
C LEU A 82 -18.24 -3.03 -14.08
N LEU A 83 -18.28 -4.27 -14.58
CA LEU A 83 -19.53 -4.95 -14.92
C LEU A 83 -20.38 -5.18 -13.67
N VAL A 84 -19.81 -5.76 -12.61
CA VAL A 84 -20.53 -6.01 -11.36
C VAL A 84 -21.02 -4.70 -10.75
N LEU A 85 -20.16 -3.67 -10.72
CA LEU A 85 -20.53 -2.36 -10.25
C LEU A 85 -21.71 -1.80 -11.03
N ALA A 86 -21.65 -1.81 -12.37
CA ALA A 86 -22.73 -1.31 -13.22
C ALA A 86 -24.05 -2.04 -12.97
N VAL A 87 -24.02 -3.36 -12.84
CA VAL A 87 -25.20 -4.19 -12.54
C VAL A 87 -25.78 -3.85 -11.17
N CYS A 88 -24.95 -3.77 -10.12
CA CYS A 88 -25.41 -3.42 -8.78
C CYS A 88 -25.97 -1.99 -8.71
N LEU A 89 -25.34 -1.03 -9.39
CA LEU A 89 -25.82 0.35 -9.47
C LEU A 89 -27.13 0.46 -10.23
N PHE A 90 -27.30 -0.32 -11.30
CA PHE A 90 -28.53 -0.40 -12.07
C PHE A 90 -29.68 -1.03 -11.25
N LEU A 91 -29.44 -2.19 -10.64
CA LEU A 91 -30.40 -2.84 -9.73
C LEU A 91 -30.78 -1.91 -8.59
N GLY A 92 -29.80 -1.24 -7.98
CA GLY A 92 -30.01 -0.25 -6.94
C GLY A 92 -30.84 0.95 -7.40
N ALA A 93 -30.70 1.32 -8.67
CA ALA A 93 -31.46 2.41 -9.27
C ALA A 93 -32.92 2.06 -9.50
N VAL A 94 -33.21 0.81 -9.86
CA VAL A 94 -34.54 0.30 -10.18
C VAL A 94 -35.31 -0.12 -8.92
N LEU A 95 -34.64 -0.79 -7.97
CA LEU A 95 -35.30 -1.38 -6.80
C LEU A 95 -35.58 -0.36 -5.68
N PHE A 96 -34.79 0.71 -5.55
CA PHE A 96 -34.86 1.61 -4.40
C PHE A 96 -35.25 3.05 -4.75
N LYS A 97 -36.18 3.58 -3.95
CA LYS A 97 -36.72 4.94 -4.04
C LYS A 97 -35.70 6.00 -3.62
N ARG A 98 -35.79 7.20 -4.23
CA ARG A 98 -34.92 8.36 -3.93
C ARG A 98 -35.40 9.12 -2.68
N THR A 99 -34.51 9.90 -2.06
CA THR A 99 -34.83 10.82 -0.94
C THR A 99 -36.00 11.75 -1.24
N SER A 100 -36.17 12.17 -2.50
CA SER A 100 -37.26 13.05 -2.92
C SER A 100 -38.65 12.40 -2.90
N GLN A 101 -38.72 11.07 -2.82
CA GLN A 101 -39.95 10.30 -2.80
C GLN A 101 -40.41 9.96 -1.36
N GLN A 102 -39.64 10.38 -0.36
CA GLN A 102 -40.00 10.23 1.06
C GLN A 102 -40.87 11.40 1.51
N PRO A 103 -41.84 11.17 2.42
CA PRO A 103 -42.73 12.22 2.90
C PRO A 103 -41.93 13.36 3.54
N PRO A 104 -42.36 14.62 3.36
CA PRO A 104 -41.70 15.78 3.96
C PRO A 104 -41.73 15.68 5.49
N GLY A 105 -40.61 16.01 6.14
CA GLY A 105 -40.47 15.96 7.60
C GLY A 105 -39.13 15.37 8.05
N LEU A 106 -39.07 14.97 9.33
CA LEU A 106 -37.87 14.42 9.97
C LEU A 106 -37.30 13.21 9.22
N VAL A 107 -38.18 12.37 8.64
CA VAL A 107 -37.81 11.17 7.87
C VAL A 107 -36.98 11.51 6.64
N ARG A 108 -37.32 12.57 5.88
CA ARG A 108 -36.55 13.00 4.71
C ARG A 108 -35.16 13.50 5.11
N TRP A 109 -35.06 14.13 6.28
CA TRP A 109 -33.81 14.64 6.83
C TRP A 109 -32.88 13.50 7.27
N THR A 110 -33.38 12.50 8.00
CA THR A 110 -32.55 11.35 8.40
C THR A 110 -32.14 10.48 7.21
N PHE A 111 -33.02 10.32 6.21
CA PHE A 111 -32.72 9.59 4.98
C PHE A 111 -31.68 10.31 4.10
N GLY A 112 -31.76 11.64 4.03
CA GLY A 112 -30.77 12.48 3.35
C GLY A 112 -29.42 12.49 4.08
N ALA A 113 -29.43 12.70 5.40
CA ALA A 113 -28.22 12.70 6.23
C ALA A 113 -27.51 11.35 6.20
N GLY A 114 -28.26 10.25 6.31
CA GLY A 114 -27.72 8.90 6.15
C GLY A 114 -27.10 8.66 4.77
N GLY A 115 -27.74 9.17 3.71
CA GLY A 115 -27.16 9.16 2.36
C GLY A 115 -25.88 9.98 2.26
N ALA A 116 -25.81 11.14 2.90
CA ALA A 116 -24.61 11.98 2.93
C ALA A 116 -23.42 11.31 3.64
N VAL A 117 -23.67 10.57 4.73
CA VAL A 117 -22.62 9.79 5.42
C VAL A 117 -22.04 8.71 4.50
N PHE A 118 -22.89 7.94 3.81
CA PHE A 118 -22.41 6.95 2.85
C PHE A 118 -21.75 7.59 1.61
N GLY A 119 -22.22 8.78 1.19
CA GLY A 119 -21.56 9.58 0.17
C GLY A 119 -20.14 9.99 0.58
N LEU A 120 -19.97 10.45 1.82
CA LEU A 120 -18.66 10.76 2.40
C LEU A 120 -17.75 9.54 2.41
N LEU A 121 -18.24 8.39 2.91
CA LEU A 121 -17.46 7.14 2.93
C LEU A 121 -17.04 6.70 1.53
N THR A 122 -17.95 6.79 0.56
CA THR A 122 -17.66 6.47 -0.84
C THR A 122 -16.62 7.41 -1.42
N GLY A 123 -16.78 8.72 -1.21
CA GLY A 123 -15.84 9.74 -1.67
C GLY A 123 -14.44 9.56 -1.06
N LEU A 124 -14.37 9.28 0.24
CA LEU A 124 -13.11 9.01 0.94
C LEU A 124 -12.42 7.76 0.38
N PHE A 125 -13.17 6.69 0.13
CA PHE A 125 -12.64 5.46 -0.44
C PHE A 125 -12.12 5.66 -1.88
N ILE A 126 -12.85 6.41 -2.70
CA ILE A 126 -12.41 6.77 -4.06
C ILE A 126 -11.14 7.62 -4.01
N LEU A 127 -11.06 8.60 -3.11
CA LEU A 127 -9.86 9.42 -2.93
C LEU A 127 -8.67 8.56 -2.51
N TRP A 128 -8.86 7.67 -1.54
CA TRP A 128 -7.83 6.73 -1.10
C TRP A 128 -7.33 5.84 -2.26
N GLY A 129 -8.26 5.32 -3.08
CA GLY A 129 -7.92 4.54 -4.27
C GLY A 129 -7.15 5.37 -5.32
N ALA A 130 -7.58 6.61 -5.59
CA ALA A 130 -6.91 7.50 -6.53
C ALA A 130 -5.49 7.86 -6.05
N VAL A 131 -5.32 8.17 -4.77
CA VAL A 131 -4.02 8.36 -4.12
C VAL A 131 -3.13 7.14 -4.28
N SER A 132 -3.67 5.94 -4.03
CA SER A 132 -2.93 4.68 -4.16
C SER A 132 -2.45 4.44 -5.60
N ILE A 133 -3.29 4.73 -6.60
CA ILE A 133 -2.93 4.64 -8.02
C ILE A 133 -1.82 5.65 -8.35
N ILE A 134 -1.97 6.92 -7.94
CA ILE A 134 -0.96 7.96 -8.17
C ILE A 134 0.38 7.56 -7.52
N ARG A 135 0.36 7.03 -6.29
CA ARG A 135 1.57 6.59 -5.58
C ARG A 135 2.25 5.44 -6.30
N THR A 136 1.48 4.47 -6.78
CA THR A 136 2.00 3.30 -7.52
C THR A 136 2.57 3.71 -8.87
N CYS A 137 1.82 4.47 -9.67
CA CYS A 137 2.27 4.99 -10.97
C CYS A 137 3.49 5.91 -10.82
N GLY A 138 3.52 6.76 -9.78
CA GLY A 138 4.65 7.63 -9.48
C GLY A 138 5.90 6.85 -9.06
N ALA A 139 5.75 5.77 -8.29
CA ALA A 139 6.86 4.89 -7.94
C ALA A 139 7.43 4.17 -9.17
N LEU A 140 6.55 3.64 -10.02
CA LEU A 140 6.94 3.02 -11.30
C LEU A 140 7.61 4.04 -12.23
N ALA A 141 7.05 5.25 -12.33
CA ALA A 141 7.66 6.33 -13.11
C ALA A 141 9.05 6.68 -12.59
N LYS A 142 9.24 6.84 -11.27
CA LYS A 142 10.56 7.08 -10.67
C LYS A 142 11.55 5.95 -10.94
N SER A 143 11.11 4.70 -10.88
CA SER A 143 11.98 3.55 -11.23
C SER A 143 12.39 3.54 -12.70
N SER A 144 11.50 3.92 -13.62
CA SER A 144 11.81 4.02 -15.06
C SER A 144 12.78 5.16 -15.39
N MET A 145 12.87 6.17 -14.51
CA MET A 145 13.76 7.32 -14.65
C MET A 145 15.10 7.12 -13.92
N ALA A 146 15.27 6.02 -13.17
CA ALA A 146 16.49 5.74 -12.44
C ALA A 146 17.63 5.44 -13.41
N GLY A 147 18.48 6.44 -13.67
CA GLY A 147 19.61 6.36 -14.60
C GLY A 147 19.53 7.29 -15.82
N GLN A 148 18.42 8.01 -16.00
CA GLN A 148 18.27 9.07 -17.01
C GLN A 148 18.19 10.45 -16.35
N LYS A 149 18.64 11.51 -17.05
CA LYS A 149 18.37 12.88 -16.60
C LYS A 149 16.85 13.10 -16.64
N SER A 150 16.31 13.79 -15.64
CA SER A 150 14.87 14.09 -15.54
C SER A 150 14.29 14.79 -16.78
N GLN A 151 15.15 15.43 -17.59
CA GLN A 151 14.82 16.07 -18.86
C GLN A 151 14.74 15.14 -20.09
N ASP A 152 15.08 13.86 -19.96
CA ASP A 152 14.99 12.86 -21.04
C ASP A 152 13.83 11.87 -20.83
N ALA A 153 13.26 11.83 -19.63
CA ALA A 153 12.11 10.99 -19.30
C ALA A 153 10.85 11.40 -20.09
N SER A 154 9.98 10.45 -20.43
CA SER A 154 8.71 10.76 -21.09
C SER A 154 7.89 11.77 -20.26
N ALA A 155 7.15 12.65 -20.93
CA ALA A 155 6.34 13.68 -20.27
C ALA A 155 5.36 13.09 -19.24
N ALA A 156 4.78 11.92 -19.55
CA ALA A 156 3.90 11.19 -18.63
C ALA A 156 4.62 10.77 -17.33
N ASN A 157 5.84 10.22 -17.42
CA ASN A 157 6.58 9.75 -16.25
C ASN A 157 6.98 10.90 -15.33
N ARG A 158 7.31 12.08 -15.90
CA ARG A 158 7.56 13.28 -15.10
C ARG A 158 6.30 13.72 -14.37
N THR A 159 5.15 13.78 -15.07
CA THR A 159 3.88 14.16 -14.46
C THR A 159 3.49 13.24 -13.31
N PHE A 160 3.61 11.91 -13.48
CA PHE A 160 3.31 10.96 -12.40
C PHE A 160 4.26 11.08 -11.21
N ALA A 161 5.55 11.30 -11.45
CA ALA A 161 6.50 11.54 -10.37
C ALA A 161 6.25 12.86 -9.63
N THR A 162 5.96 13.95 -10.35
CA THR A 162 5.58 15.24 -9.79
C THR A 162 4.29 15.15 -8.98
N LEU A 163 3.27 14.43 -9.48
CA LEU A 163 2.00 14.24 -8.77
C LEU A 163 2.18 13.46 -7.47
N LYS A 164 2.99 12.40 -7.48
CA LYS A 164 3.35 11.65 -6.26
C LYS A 164 4.07 12.56 -5.26
N ASP A 165 5.08 13.32 -5.69
CA ASP A 165 5.86 14.18 -4.80
C ASP A 165 5.03 15.34 -4.24
N SER A 166 4.12 15.88 -5.05
CA SER A 166 3.20 16.94 -4.62
C SER A 166 2.13 16.44 -3.65
N LEU A 167 1.75 15.17 -3.75
CA LEU A 167 0.83 14.52 -2.81
C LEU A 167 1.53 14.24 -1.47
N GLU A 168 2.80 13.79 -1.50
CA GLU A 168 3.62 13.51 -0.31
C GLU A 168 4.09 14.79 0.40
N MET A 169 4.10 15.94 -0.29
CA MET A 169 4.42 17.25 0.29
C MET A 169 3.25 17.87 1.09
N GLY A 170 2.03 17.35 0.96
CA GLY A 170 0.83 17.90 1.59
C GLY A 170 0.38 17.21 2.87
N PRO A 171 -0.62 17.78 3.59
CA PRO A 171 -1.18 17.21 4.82
C PRO A 171 -1.87 15.85 4.62
N VAL A 172 -2.03 15.41 3.36
CA VAL A 172 -2.48 14.05 3.03
C VAL A 172 -1.40 13.01 3.35
N GLY A 173 -0.12 13.38 3.33
CA GLY A 173 0.97 12.52 3.83
C GLY A 173 0.78 12.16 5.30
N ASP A 174 0.49 13.17 6.13
CA ASP A 174 0.26 12.99 7.58
C ASP A 174 -1.09 12.32 7.93
N ILE A 175 -2.10 12.40 7.05
CA ILE A 175 -3.42 11.77 7.25
C ILE A 175 -3.44 10.30 6.79
N VAL A 176 -2.54 9.91 5.88
CA VAL A 176 -2.33 8.50 5.50
C VAL A 176 -1.70 7.70 6.64
N ASP A 177 -0.89 8.33 7.50
CA ASP A 177 -0.34 7.72 8.72
C ASP A 177 -1.43 7.34 9.75
N PHE A 178 -2.61 7.96 9.69
CA PHE A 178 -3.74 7.66 10.59
C PHE A 178 -4.59 6.46 10.15
N ILE A 179 -4.47 6.02 8.88
CA ILE A 179 -5.24 4.91 8.29
C ILE A 179 -4.33 3.72 7.92
N ASP A 180 -3.02 3.86 8.07
CA ASP A 180 -2.08 2.76 7.82
C ASP A 180 -2.23 1.65 8.88
N ILE A 181 -2.52 0.45 8.40
CA ILE A 181 -2.73 -0.79 9.18
C ILE A 181 -1.43 -1.26 9.90
N LEU A 182 -0.32 -0.55 9.72
CA LEU A 182 0.97 -0.84 10.34
C LEU A 182 1.42 0.36 11.19
N PRO A 183 1.49 0.21 12.53
CA PRO A 183 1.90 1.28 13.42
C PRO A 183 3.31 1.78 13.11
N THR A 184 3.57 3.06 13.41
CA THR A 184 4.81 3.81 13.17
C THR A 184 6.08 3.12 13.67
N GLU A 185 5.98 2.29 14.71
CA GLU A 185 7.08 1.44 15.19
C GLU A 185 7.57 0.45 14.13
N THR A 186 6.67 -0.13 13.33
CA THR A 186 7.01 -1.06 12.24
C THR A 186 7.86 -0.37 11.17
N TYR A 187 7.58 0.91 10.89
CA TYR A 187 8.38 1.71 9.97
C TYR A 187 9.75 2.07 10.53
N ASP A 188 9.87 2.36 11.83
CA ASP A 188 11.18 2.58 12.46
C ASP A 188 12.01 1.30 12.43
N HIS A 189 11.42 0.14 12.74
CA HIS A 189 12.09 -1.15 12.60
C HIS A 189 12.49 -1.46 11.16
N LEU A 190 11.64 -1.21 10.17
CA LEU A 190 11.96 -1.39 8.74
C LEU A 190 13.07 -0.43 8.28
N THR A 191 13.08 0.80 8.77
CA THR A 191 14.10 1.80 8.47
C THR A 191 15.42 1.41 9.09
N ARG A 192 15.41 0.97 10.35
CA ARG A 192 16.57 0.42 11.05
C ARG A 192 17.10 -0.83 10.36
N LEU A 193 16.26 -1.79 9.98
CA LEU A 193 16.65 -2.95 9.17
C LEU A 193 17.24 -2.54 7.80
N GLY A 194 16.67 -1.53 7.17
CA GLY A 194 17.19 -0.94 5.92
C GLY A 194 18.54 -0.22 6.09
N GLN A 195 18.82 0.34 7.28
CA GLN A 195 20.11 0.94 7.61
C GLN A 195 21.14 -0.12 8.01
N LEU A 196 20.71 -1.16 8.73
CA LEU A 196 21.51 -2.32 9.11
C LEU A 196 22.09 -3.01 7.87
N THR A 197 21.25 -3.28 6.87
CA THR A 197 21.67 -3.90 5.60
C THR A 197 22.62 -3.04 4.76
N LYS A 198 22.69 -1.72 5.02
CA LYS A 198 23.62 -0.80 4.36
C LYS A 198 24.92 -0.59 5.13
N ASN A 199 24.95 -0.92 6.42
CA ASN A 199 26.10 -0.72 7.30
C ASN A 199 26.68 -2.08 7.70
N GLN A 200 27.77 -2.48 7.04
CA GLN A 200 28.41 -3.77 7.24
C GLN A 200 28.87 -3.99 8.70
N ASP A 201 29.32 -2.95 9.39
CA ASP A 201 29.73 -3.04 10.80
C ASP A 201 28.54 -3.25 11.73
N ALA A 202 27.42 -2.56 11.46
CA ALA A 202 26.19 -2.76 12.22
C ALA A 202 25.60 -4.16 11.97
N MET A 203 25.65 -4.64 10.73
CA MET A 203 25.26 -6.01 10.38
C MET A 203 26.09 -7.06 11.14
N MET A 204 27.41 -6.89 11.21
CA MET A 204 28.26 -7.82 11.97
C MET A 204 27.88 -7.83 13.46
N ARG A 205 27.63 -6.66 14.06
CA ARG A 205 27.15 -6.58 15.45
C ARG A 205 25.78 -7.24 15.65
N PHE A 206 24.88 -7.10 14.67
CA PHE A 206 23.59 -7.77 14.71
C PHE A 206 23.73 -9.31 14.66
N LEU A 207 24.63 -9.82 13.82
CA LEU A 207 24.92 -11.26 13.73
C LEU A 207 25.61 -11.79 15.00
N ASP A 208 26.35 -10.94 15.71
CA ASP A 208 26.98 -11.26 16.99
C ASP A 208 26.02 -11.24 18.19
N TYR A 209 24.77 -10.78 18.02
CA TYR A 209 23.78 -10.82 19.09
C TYR A 209 23.50 -12.27 19.51
N PRO A 210 23.48 -12.62 20.82
CA PRO A 210 23.37 -14.01 21.28
C PRO A 210 22.15 -14.75 20.74
N GLY A 211 20.98 -14.08 20.67
CA GLY A 211 19.79 -14.69 20.07
C GLY A 211 19.91 -14.92 18.56
N MET A 212 20.72 -14.11 17.87
CA MET A 212 20.98 -14.30 16.44
C MET A 212 22.01 -15.40 16.18
N GLN A 213 23.00 -15.56 17.05
CA GLN A 213 23.96 -16.66 17.00
C GLN A 213 23.26 -18.02 17.17
N GLU A 214 22.30 -18.13 18.10
CA GLU A 214 21.50 -19.35 18.25
C GLU A 214 20.74 -19.72 16.98
N ILE A 215 20.16 -18.73 16.30
CA ILE A 215 19.45 -18.93 15.03
C ILE A 215 20.43 -19.32 13.91
N ILE A 216 21.55 -18.62 13.74
CA ILE A 216 22.55 -18.90 12.69
C ILE A 216 23.19 -20.28 12.89
N SER A 217 23.41 -20.67 14.14
CA SER A 217 23.96 -21.99 14.48
C SER A 217 22.99 -23.14 14.24
N HIS A 218 21.70 -22.86 14.00
CA HIS A 218 20.70 -23.89 13.77
C HIS A 218 21.00 -24.69 12.49
N PRO A 219 20.89 -26.04 12.49
CA PRO A 219 21.24 -26.87 11.33
C PRO A 219 20.52 -26.47 10.03
N ARG A 220 19.26 -26.01 10.13
CA ARG A 220 18.50 -25.51 8.97
C ARG A 220 19.01 -24.17 8.44
N MET A 221 19.49 -23.29 9.31
CA MET A 221 20.07 -22.01 8.89
C MET A 221 21.44 -22.23 8.26
N GLN A 222 22.23 -23.17 8.77
CA GLN A 222 23.48 -23.57 8.11
C GLN A 222 23.23 -24.21 6.74
N ALA A 223 22.20 -25.05 6.61
CA ALA A 223 21.81 -25.61 5.32
C ALA A 223 21.40 -24.52 4.30
N LEU A 224 20.78 -23.44 4.76
CA LEU A 224 20.47 -22.28 3.90
C LEU A 224 21.72 -21.53 3.45
N LEU A 225 22.66 -21.29 4.36
CA LEU A 225 23.91 -20.59 4.05
C LEU A 225 24.84 -21.40 3.13
N GLN A 226 24.68 -22.73 3.10
CA GLN A 226 25.45 -23.62 2.24
C GLN A 226 24.73 -23.96 0.92
N ASP A 227 23.47 -23.53 0.75
CA ASP A 227 22.71 -23.80 -0.47
C ASP A 227 23.12 -22.81 -1.58
N PRO A 228 23.72 -23.30 -2.68
CA PRO A 228 24.19 -22.43 -3.77
C PRO A 228 23.05 -21.65 -4.42
N VAL A 229 21.82 -22.18 -4.44
CA VAL A 229 20.66 -21.47 -5.01
C VAL A 229 20.26 -20.31 -4.12
N VAL A 230 20.32 -20.48 -2.80
CA VAL A 230 19.99 -19.45 -1.81
C VAL A 230 21.04 -18.34 -1.82
N VAL A 231 22.33 -18.70 -1.81
CA VAL A 231 23.44 -17.74 -1.86
C VAL A 231 23.40 -16.91 -3.14
N GLN A 232 23.27 -17.54 -4.31
CA GLN A 232 23.20 -16.83 -5.59
C GLN A 232 21.95 -15.97 -5.71
N SER A 233 20.82 -16.42 -5.15
CA SER A 233 19.57 -15.63 -5.17
C SER A 233 19.66 -14.42 -4.25
N ALA A 234 20.34 -14.54 -3.11
CA ALA A 234 20.59 -13.43 -2.20
C ALA A 234 21.54 -12.39 -2.84
N GLU A 235 22.63 -12.83 -3.47
CA GLU A 235 23.57 -11.96 -4.18
C GLU A 235 22.92 -11.20 -5.34
N ASN A 236 22.12 -11.90 -6.15
CA ASN A 236 21.44 -11.33 -7.31
C ASN A 236 20.13 -10.60 -6.95
N LYS A 237 19.80 -10.45 -5.65
CA LYS A 237 18.56 -9.83 -5.15
C LYS A 237 17.28 -10.46 -5.73
N ASN A 238 17.34 -11.74 -6.08
CA ASN A 238 16.22 -12.49 -6.66
C ASN A 238 15.40 -13.16 -5.55
N PHE A 239 14.68 -12.33 -4.79
CA PHE A 239 13.89 -12.78 -3.64
C PHE A 239 12.74 -13.73 -4.01
N LEU A 240 12.25 -13.67 -5.26
CA LEU A 240 11.19 -14.55 -5.74
C LEU A 240 11.66 -16.02 -5.76
N VAL A 241 12.87 -16.25 -6.26
CA VAL A 241 13.49 -17.59 -6.29
C VAL A 241 13.88 -18.04 -4.88
N LEU A 242 14.28 -17.11 -4.01
CA LEU A 242 14.60 -17.39 -2.62
C LEU A 242 13.40 -17.97 -1.85
N VAL A 243 12.23 -17.32 -1.93
CA VAL A 243 11.00 -17.74 -1.23
C VAL A 243 10.43 -19.05 -1.79
N GLN A 244 10.66 -19.34 -3.07
CA GLN A 244 10.26 -20.59 -3.72
C GLN A 244 11.24 -21.74 -3.49
N SER A 245 12.43 -21.47 -2.94
CA SER A 245 13.42 -22.51 -2.72
C SER A 245 12.94 -23.50 -1.66
N ARG A 246 13.11 -24.79 -1.94
CA ARG A 246 12.71 -25.86 -1.03
C ARG A 246 13.44 -25.76 0.31
N THR A 247 14.68 -25.31 0.29
CA THR A 247 15.52 -25.15 1.48
C THR A 247 14.97 -24.04 2.39
N VAL A 248 14.51 -22.91 1.83
CA VAL A 248 13.83 -21.84 2.58
C VAL A 248 12.49 -22.30 3.10
N LEU A 249 11.70 -23.01 2.29
CA LEU A 249 10.41 -23.57 2.75
C LEU A 249 10.60 -24.57 3.90
N ASN A 250 11.60 -25.44 3.81
CA ASN A 250 11.93 -26.43 4.84
C ASN A 250 12.45 -25.79 6.12
N ALA A 251 13.22 -24.69 6.03
CA ALA A 251 13.64 -23.93 7.20
C ALA A 251 12.45 -23.18 7.82
N ALA A 252 11.60 -22.55 7.00
CA ALA A 252 10.45 -21.79 7.48
C ALA A 252 9.37 -22.66 8.15
N THR A 253 9.26 -23.92 7.76
CA THR A 253 8.30 -24.89 8.34
C THR A 253 8.90 -25.70 9.50
N ASP A 254 10.16 -25.48 9.85
CA ASP A 254 10.83 -26.19 10.93
C ASP A 254 10.38 -25.67 12.32
N PRO A 255 9.76 -26.50 13.17
CA PRO A 255 9.17 -26.05 14.43
C PRO A 255 10.21 -25.57 15.46
N SER A 256 11.45 -26.10 15.44
CA SER A 256 12.49 -25.64 16.38
C SER A 256 13.08 -24.32 15.93
N LEU A 257 13.25 -24.11 14.62
CA LEU A 257 13.68 -22.82 14.11
C LEU A 257 12.61 -21.74 14.33
N GLN A 258 11.33 -22.04 14.12
CA GLN A 258 10.23 -21.10 14.40
C GLN A 258 10.23 -20.63 15.86
N LYS A 259 10.43 -21.54 16.82
CA LYS A 259 10.50 -21.19 18.24
C LYS A 259 11.67 -20.26 18.55
N LEU A 260 12.85 -20.51 17.96
CA LEU A 260 14.02 -19.66 18.14
C LEU A 260 13.81 -18.27 17.53
N VAL A 261 13.23 -18.20 16.33
CA VAL A 261 12.91 -16.92 15.65
C VAL A 261 11.84 -16.14 16.41
N MET A 262 10.81 -16.80 16.93
CA MET A 262 9.76 -16.17 17.73
C MET A 262 10.23 -15.72 19.12
N ALA A 263 11.24 -16.40 19.69
CA ALA A 263 11.85 -16.02 20.96
C ALA A 263 12.85 -14.87 20.80
N LEU A 264 13.24 -14.51 19.58
CA LEU A 264 14.16 -13.41 19.32
C LEU A 264 13.51 -12.07 19.59
N ASP A 265 14.06 -11.34 20.55
CA ASP A 265 13.75 -9.94 20.78
C ASP A 265 14.44 -9.07 19.72
N LEU A 266 13.74 -8.83 18.61
CA LEU A 266 14.26 -8.09 17.46
C LEU A 266 14.66 -6.65 17.82
N GLU A 267 13.94 -6.03 18.74
CA GLU A 267 14.21 -4.67 19.19
C GLU A 267 15.56 -4.59 19.91
N LYS A 268 15.81 -5.50 20.86
CA LYS A 268 17.11 -5.58 21.54
C LYS A 268 18.25 -5.93 20.58
N ALA A 269 18.00 -6.80 19.60
CA ALA A 269 19.00 -7.15 18.60
C ALA A 269 19.37 -5.93 17.73
N LEU A 270 18.38 -5.12 17.34
CA LEU A 270 18.60 -3.89 16.59
C LEU A 270 19.30 -2.80 17.41
N ASP A 271 18.94 -2.65 18.69
CA ASP A 271 19.58 -1.70 19.60
C ASP A 271 21.04 -2.07 19.90
N TYR A 272 21.35 -3.36 20.01
CA TYR A 272 22.72 -3.87 20.13
C TYR A 272 23.55 -3.55 18.88
N ALA A 273 22.94 -3.67 17.69
CA ALA A 273 23.60 -3.40 16.42
C ALA A 273 23.78 -1.91 16.11
N MET A 274 22.80 -1.10 16.52
CA MET A 274 22.70 0.33 16.25
C MET A 274 22.24 1.09 17.50
N PRO A 275 23.13 1.31 18.48
CA PRO A 275 22.78 2.04 19.68
C PRO A 275 22.29 3.46 19.33
N PRO A 276 21.27 3.98 20.02
CA PRO A 276 20.75 5.32 19.78
C PRO A 276 21.87 6.36 19.90
N LYS A 277 21.96 7.27 18.91
CA LYS A 277 22.95 8.35 18.91
C LYS A 277 22.91 9.10 20.23
N GLN A 278 24.00 8.99 20.99
CA GLN A 278 24.24 9.77 22.19
C GLN A 278 24.33 11.27 21.81
N ASN A 279 23.30 12.04 22.17
CA ASN A 279 23.23 13.50 22.30
C ASN A 279 24.06 14.35 21.32
N SER A 280 23.45 14.80 20.23
CA SER A 280 23.80 16.11 19.65
C SER A 280 23.16 17.21 20.52
N PRO A 281 23.92 18.19 21.05
CA PRO A 281 23.37 19.21 21.93
C PRO A 281 22.33 20.05 21.18
N SER A 282 21.12 20.12 21.75
CA SER A 282 20.03 20.94 21.25
C SER A 282 20.49 22.41 21.10
N PRO A 283 20.14 23.11 20.02
CA PRO A 283 20.42 24.53 19.92
C PRO A 283 19.62 25.24 20.99
N LYS A 284 20.35 25.92 21.88
CA LYS A 284 19.87 26.76 22.97
C LYS A 284 18.80 27.71 22.43
N LYS A 285 17.55 27.59 22.89
CA LYS A 285 16.56 28.66 22.75
C LYS A 285 17.12 29.88 23.47
N ILE A 286 17.45 30.92 22.71
CA ILE A 286 17.80 32.23 23.25
C ILE A 286 16.47 32.92 23.63
N PRO A 287 16.41 33.59 24.80
CA PRO A 287 15.20 34.25 25.31
C PRO A 287 14.65 35.34 24.39
#